data_AF-A0A5K1HEI7-F1
#
_entry.id   AF-A0A5K1HEI7-F1
#
_cell.length_a   1.000
_cell.length_b   1.000
_cell.length_c   1.000
_cell.angle_alpha   90.00
_cell.angle_beta   90.00
_cell.angle_gamma   90.00
#
_symmetry.space_group_name_H-M   'P 1'
#
loop_
_entity.id
_entity.type
_entity.pdbx_description
1 polymer ?
#
loop_
_entity_poly.entity_id
_entity_poly.type
_entity_poly.pdbx_seq_one_letter_code
_entity_poly.pdbx_strand_id
1 'polypeptide(L)' 'VRVMISGSAPLLPEVQNFLKVCMSAPLVEGYGQTETTGAMCITDAFDPEVRHVGGPI' A
#
# COMPACT_ATOMS: atom_id res chain seq x y z
N VAL A 1 1.60 -13.25 -8.49
CA VAL A 1 0.73 -12.24 -7.84
C VAL A 1 0.63 -11.04 -8.78
N ARG A 2 -0.55 -10.44 -8.96
CA ARG A 2 -0.74 -9.29 -9.88
C ARG A 2 -0.68 -7.95 -9.16
N VAL A 3 -1.23 -7.89 -7.95
CA VAL A 3 -1.21 -6.74 -7.04
C VAL A 3 -1.23 -7.29 -5.61
N MET A 4 -0.47 -6.66 -4.70
CA MET A 4 -0.57 -6.88 -3.26
C MET A 4 -1.14 -5.64 -2.59
N ILE A 5 -1.97 -5.80 -1.57
CA ILE A 5 -2.62 -4.69 -0.85
C ILE A 5 -2.30 -4.81 0.64
N SER A 6 -1.82 -3.73 1.25
CA SER A 6 -1.61 -3.57 2.70
C SER A 6 -2.52 -2.44 3.20
N GLY A 7 -3.21 -2.61 4.32
CA GLY A 7 -4.39 -1.80 4.66
C GLY A 7 -4.42 -1.16 6.06
N SER A 8 -3.42 -1.41 6.90
CA SER A 8 -3.57 -1.25 8.37
C SER A 8 -2.56 -0.28 8.98
N ALA A 9 -1.27 -0.57 8.86
CA ALA A 9 -0.20 0.29 9.37
C ALA A 9 0.84 0.51 8.28
N PRO A 10 1.46 1.72 8.21
CA PRO A 10 2.45 2.02 7.19
C PRO A 10 3.61 1.02 7.29
N LEU A 11 3.82 0.24 6.23
CA LEU A 11 4.95 -0.68 6.13
C LEU A 11 6.26 0.12 6.07
N LEU A 12 7.33 -0.42 6.66
CA LEU A 12 8.65 0.15 6.48
C LEU A 12 9.03 0.13 4.99
N PRO A 13 9.67 1.20 4.48
CA PRO A 13 10.04 1.31 3.07
C PRO A 13 10.97 0.16 2.61
N GLU A 14 11.83 -0.32 3.51
CA GLU A 14 12.70 -1.48 3.26
C GLU A 14 11.89 -2.76 3.02
N VAL A 15 10.82 -2.97 3.81
CA VAL A 15 9.93 -4.14 3.69
C VAL A 15 9.10 -4.05 2.42
N GLN A 16 8.58 -2.86 2.09
CA GLN A 16 7.84 -2.66 0.83
C GLN A 16 8.70 -2.94 -0.38
N ASN A 17 9.94 -2.40 -0.41
CA ASN A 17 10.86 -2.63 -1.51
C ASN A 17 11.27 -4.10 -1.61
N PHE A 18 11.53 -4.75 -0.48
CA PHE A 18 11.80 -6.18 -0.46
C PHE A 18 10.64 -6.99 -1.05
N LEU A 19 9.40 -6.70 -0.64
CA LEU A 19 8.20 -7.39 -1.16
C LEU A 19 7.97 -7.11 -2.65
N LYS A 20 8.09 -5.85 -3.09
CA LYS A 20 7.98 -5.47 -4.51
C LYS A 20 9.00 -6.24 -5.37
N VAL A 21 10.25 -6.38 -4.91
CA VAL A 21 11.31 -7.13 -5.60
C VAL A 21 11.05 -8.63 -5.57
N CYS A 22 10.83 -9.22 -4.40
CA CYS A 22 10.63 -10.67 -4.23
C CYS A 22 9.42 -11.21 -4.97
N MET A 23 8.34 -10.43 -5.02
CA MET A 23 7.09 -10.83 -5.70
C MET A 23 7.04 -10.36 -7.16
N SER A 24 7.97 -9.49 -7.59
CA SER A 24 7.96 -8.82 -8.90
C SER A 24 6.58 -8.25 -9.25
N ALA A 25 5.91 -7.69 -8.24
CA ALA A 25 4.54 -7.20 -8.34
C ALA A 25 4.36 -5.92 -7.53
N PRO A 26 3.50 -5.00 -7.99
CA PRO A 26 3.21 -3.77 -7.28
C PRO A 26 2.54 -4.05 -5.93
N LEU A 27 3.00 -3.34 -4.91
CA LEU A 27 2.44 -3.32 -3.56
C LEU A 27 1.74 -1.97 -3.36
N VAL A 28 0.44 -2.04 -3.09
CA VAL A 28 -0.42 -0.90 -2.82
C VAL A 28 -0.64 -0.80 -1.32
N GLU A 29 -0.31 0.33 -0.72
CA GLU A 29 -0.73 0.63 0.64
C GLU A 29 -2.03 1.42 0.64
N GLY A 30 -2.91 1.12 1.57
CA GLY A 30 -4.08 1.92 1.86
C GLY A 30 -4.29 2.00 3.36
N TYR A 31 -5.03 3.00 3.79
CA TYR A 31 -5.44 3.14 5.18
C TYR A 31 -6.96 3.25 5.22
N GLY A 32 -7.58 2.48 6.10
CA GLY A 32 -9.02 2.48 6.32
C GLY A 32 -9.35 2.26 7.78
N GLN A 33 -10.55 2.65 8.17
CA GLN A 33 -11.10 2.40 9.50
C GLN A 33 -12.40 1.61 9.38
N THR A 34 -12.71 0.81 10.38
CA THR A 34 -13.99 0.09 10.43
C THR A 34 -15.17 1.05 10.51
N GLU A 35 -14.96 2.20 11.14
CA GLU A 35 -15.88 3.31 11.34
C GLU A 35 -16.24 4.01 10.03
N THR A 36 -15.34 4.00 9.04
CA THR A 36 -15.58 4.54 7.69
C THR A 36 -15.97 3.48 6.67
N THR A 37 -16.24 2.24 7.11
CA THR A 37 -16.70 1.14 6.23
C THR A 37 -15.77 0.91 5.04
N GLY A 38 -14.45 1.10 5.19
CA GLY A 38 -13.53 0.83 4.10
C GLY A 38 -12.19 1.56 4.13
N ALA A 39 -11.45 1.41 3.03
CA ALA A 39 -10.26 2.19 2.76
C ALA A 39 -10.65 3.67 2.58
N MET A 40 -9.93 4.56 3.25
CA MET A 40 -10.07 6.00 3.10
C MET A 40 -9.00 6.57 2.16
N CYS A 41 -7.80 5.99 2.18
CA CYS A 41 -6.70 6.36 1.29
C CYS A 41 -6.13 5.13 0.61
N ILE A 42 -5.67 5.28 -0.63
CA ILE A 42 -4.96 4.24 -1.38
C ILE A 42 -3.80 4.84 -2.18
N THR A 43 -2.69 4.11 -2.23
CA THR A 43 -1.48 4.44 -3.00
C THR A 43 -1.62 3.91 -4.43
N ASP A 44 -1.03 4.61 -5.40
CA ASP A 44 -1.03 4.12 -6.78
C ASP A 44 -0.17 2.84 -6.90
N ALA A 45 -0.60 1.91 -7.73
CA ALA A 45 0.12 0.65 -7.95
C ALA A 45 1.54 0.88 -8.52
N PHE A 46 1.75 2.00 -9.21
CA PHE A 46 3.03 2.36 -9.83
C PHE A 46 3.74 3.50 -9.09
N ASP A 47 3.30 3.86 -7.89
CA ASP A 47 3.95 4.90 -7.10
C ASP A 47 5.38 4.47 -6.69
N PRO A 48 6.42 5.22 -7.11
CA PRO A 48 7.78 4.95 -6.68
C PRO A 48 8.05 5.44 -5.24
N GLU A 49 7.24 6.37 -4.74
CA GLU A 49 7.39 6.89 -3.38
C GLU A 49 6.82 5.87 -2.38
N VAL A 50 7.51 5.73 -1.25
CA VAL A 50 7.15 4.83 -0.16
C VAL A 50 7.07 5.64 1.12
N ARG A 51 6.36 5.13 2.15
CA ARG A 51 6.06 5.80 3.45
C ARG A 51 4.84 6.72 3.47
N HIS A 52 3.94 6.60 2.51
CA HIS A 52 2.63 7.24 2.57
C HIS A 52 1.54 6.22 2.19
N VAL A 53 0.33 6.46 2.67
CA VAL A 53 -0.85 5.61 2.44
C VAL A 53 -1.64 6.03 1.20
N GLY A 54 -0.99 6.82 0.33
CA GLY A 54 -1.60 7.42 -0.85
C GLY A 54 -2.62 8.53 -0.56
N GLY A 55 -3.38 8.88 -1.61
CA GLY A 55 -4.40 9.92 -1.57
C GLY A 55 -5.79 9.37 -1.21
N PRO A 56 -6.73 10.25 -0.85
CA PRO A 56 -8.11 9.86 -0.53
C PRO A 56 -8.82 9.26 -1.75
N ILE A 57 -9.72 8.30 -1.50
CA ILE A 57 -10.60 7.70 -2.52
C ILE A 57 -12.01 8.29 -2.54
#